data_AF-A0A975Z7D4-F1
#
_entry.id   AF-A0A975Z7D4-F1
#
_cell.length_a   1.000
_cell.length_b   1.000
_cell.length_c   1.000
_cell.angle_alpha   90.00
_cell.angle_beta   90.00
_cell.angle_gamma   90.00
#
_symmetry.space_group_name_H-M   'P 1'
#
loop_
_entity.id
_entity.type
_entity.pdbx_description
1 polymer ?
#
loop_
_entity_poly.entity_id
_entity_poly.type
_entity_poly.pdbx_seq_one_letter_code
_entity_poly.pdbx_strand_id
1 'polypeptide(L)'
;MSRTLTLEYRGQHRFEMRVTHPTLLEGVLVLSEASRAELSKLLDSEDGEWWADSDGRRLPAAGLFAKSPWAVVDGGSVEKVACRYIKLETGDVLFATGASYGA
;
A
#
# COMPACT_ATOMS: atom_id res chain seq x y z
N MET A 1 14.86 1.39 15.51
CA MET A 1 15.23 2.32 14.43
C MET A 1 14.02 2.45 13.51
N SER A 2 13.48 3.65 13.30
CA SER A 2 12.48 3.87 12.26
C SER A 2 13.18 3.91 10.90
N ARG A 3 12.75 3.07 9.97
CA ARG A 3 13.24 3.10 8.57
C ARG A 3 12.24 3.83 7.70
N THR A 4 12.73 4.49 6.66
CA THR A 4 11.89 5.14 5.65
C THR A 4 11.88 4.27 4.40
N LEU A 5 10.70 4.08 3.82
CA LEU A 5 10.48 3.33 2.59
C LEU A 5 9.71 4.21 1.59
N THR A 6 9.83 3.90 0.30
CA THR A 6 8.97 4.48 -0.73
C THR A 6 7.83 3.51 -1.02
N LEU A 7 6.59 3.99 -0.93
CA LEU A 7 5.41 3.32 -1.46
C LEU A 7 5.10 3.86 -2.84
N GLU A 8 4.83 2.97 -3.78
CA GLU A 8 4.45 3.29 -5.13
C GLU A 8 3.01 2.82 -5.39
N TYR A 9 2.19 3.72 -5.92
CA TYR A 9 0.82 3.46 -6.35
C TYR A 9 0.77 3.40 -7.89
N ARG A 10 0.32 2.26 -8.42
CA ARG A 10 0.14 1.97 -9.85
C ARG A 10 1.39 2.23 -10.73
N GLY A 11 2.58 2.24 -10.15
CA GLY A 11 3.82 2.53 -10.88
C GLY A 11 4.04 4.00 -11.23
N GLN A 12 3.20 4.92 -10.72
CA GLN A 12 3.14 6.31 -11.18
C GLN A 12 3.30 7.32 -10.06
N HIS A 13 2.72 7.04 -8.89
CA HIS A 13 2.74 7.96 -7.75
C HIS A 13 3.57 7.38 -6.63
N ARG A 14 4.40 8.21 -5.99
CA ARG A 14 5.31 7.78 -4.92
C ARG A 14 5.05 8.57 -3.65
N PHE A 15 4.98 7.83 -2.55
CA PHE A 15 4.76 8.36 -1.21
C PHE A 15 5.84 7.85 -0.28
N GLU A 16 6.32 8.71 0.60
CA GLU A 16 7.26 8.31 1.63
C GLU A 16 6.48 7.71 2.83
N MET A 17 6.95 6.58 3.33
CA MET A 17 6.43 5.94 4.54
C MET A 17 7.53 5.81 5.58
N ARG A 18 7.25 6.28 6.80
CA ARG A 18 8.08 5.99 7.96
C ARG A 18 7.52 4.77 8.68
N VAL A 19 8.27 3.67 8.64
CA VAL A 19 7.90 2.42 9.33
C VAL A 19 8.12 2.58 10.82
N THR A 20 7.08 2.25 11.60
CA THR A 20 7.09 2.35 13.07
C THR A 20 7.04 0.99 13.75
N HIS A 21 6.62 -0.06 13.05
CA HIS A 21 6.60 -1.43 13.57
C HIS A 21 7.83 -2.24 13.12
N PRO A 22 8.47 -3.05 13.99
CA PRO A 22 9.71 -3.75 13.64
C PRO A 22 9.53 -4.87 12.61
N THR A 23 8.36 -5.51 12.58
CA THR A 23 8.11 -6.71 11.75
C THR A 23 6.98 -6.56 10.74
N LEU A 24 6.19 -5.49 10.85
CA LEU A 24 5.04 -5.24 9.99
C LEU A 24 5.34 -4.04 9.11
N LEU A 25 4.71 -4.00 7.94
CA LEU A 25 4.70 -2.83 7.10
C LEU A 25 3.62 -1.85 7.60
N GLU A 26 3.81 -1.40 8.83
CA GLU A 26 2.96 -0.46 9.56
C GLU A 26 3.76 0.80 9.88
N GLY A 27 3.11 1.96 9.73
CA GLY A 27 3.79 3.23 9.86
C GLY A 27 2.92 4.42 9.51
N VAL A 28 3.60 5.51 9.15
CA VAL A 28 2.97 6.79 8.83
C VAL A 28 3.46 7.28 7.47
N LEU A 29 2.54 7.63 6.58
CA LEU A 29 2.85 8.34 5.35
C LEU A 29 3.29 9.77 5.66
N VAL A 30 4.43 10.18 5.10
CA VAL A 30 4.93 11.55 5.19
C VAL A 30 4.30 12.35 4.04
N LEU A 31 3.12 12.89 4.31
CA LEU A 31 2.31 13.61 3.31
C LEU A 31 2.37 15.12 3.53
N SER A 32 2.67 15.86 2.46
CA SER A 32 2.30 17.28 2.36
C SER A 32 0.79 17.42 2.16
N GLU A 33 0.25 18.63 2.33
CA GLU A 33 -1.16 18.91 2.02
C GLU A 33 -1.51 18.55 0.56
N ALA A 34 -0.62 18.89 -0.37
CA ALA A 34 -0.78 18.56 -1.79
C ALA A 34 -0.77 17.05 -2.03
N SER A 35 0.20 16.32 -1.46
CA SER A 35 0.31 14.86 -1.59
C SER A 35 -0.87 14.13 -0.93
N ARG A 36 -1.43 14.70 0.14
CA ARG A 36 -2.63 14.19 0.80
C ARG A 36 -3.86 14.35 -0.08
N ALA A 37 -4.04 15.52 -0.69
CA ALA A 37 -5.13 15.76 -1.62
C ALA A 37 -5.03 14.88 -2.88
N GLU A 38 -3.81 14.67 -3.39
CA GLU A 38 -3.53 13.74 -4.47
C GLU A 38 -3.90 12.30 -4.09
N LEU A 39 -3.39 11.81 -2.96
CA LEU A 39 -3.67 10.46 -2.49
C LEU A 39 -5.17 10.23 -2.25
N SER A 40 -5.89 11.21 -1.71
CA SER A 40 -7.35 11.15 -1.56
C SER A 40 -8.03 10.88 -2.90
N LYS A 41 -7.68 11.65 -3.94
CA LYS A 41 -8.25 11.46 -5.29
C LYS A 41 -7.91 10.10 -5.89
N LEU A 42 -6.70 9.59 -5.64
CA LEU A 42 -6.27 8.28 -6.13
C LEU A 42 -7.04 7.14 -5.46
N LEU A 43 -7.33 7.27 -4.16
CA LEU A 43 -8.12 6.31 -3.41
C LEU A 43 -9.60 6.36 -3.81
N ASP A 44 -10.15 7.56 -4.03
CA ASP A 44 -11.55 7.74 -4.49
C ASP A 44 -11.78 7.21 -5.91
N SER A 45 -10.73 7.15 -6.74
CA SER A 45 -10.75 6.62 -8.11
C SER A 45 -10.28 5.18 -8.23
N GLU A 46 -9.95 4.52 -7.12
CA GLU A 46 -9.54 3.11 -7.15
C GLU A 46 -10.74 2.24 -7.51
N ASP A 47 -10.66 1.54 -8.65
CA ASP A 47 -11.67 0.54 -9.05
C ASP A 47 -11.88 -0.47 -7.91
N GLY A 48 -13.08 -0.47 -7.34
CA GLY A 48 -13.42 -1.12 -6.07
C GLY A 48 -13.32 -2.66 -6.03
N GLU A 49 -12.82 -3.31 -7.08
CA GLU A 49 -12.85 -4.77 -7.24
C GLU A 49 -11.50 -5.38 -7.66
N TRP A 50 -10.39 -4.65 -7.59
CA TRP A 50 -9.06 -5.21 -7.94
C TRP A 50 -8.69 -6.45 -7.12
N TRP A 51 -9.31 -6.63 -5.95
CA TRP A 51 -9.11 -7.73 -5.02
C TRP A 51 -10.00 -8.96 -5.29
N ALA A 52 -10.90 -8.88 -6.28
CA ALA A 52 -11.83 -9.94 -6.65
C ALA A 52 -11.56 -10.52 -8.05
N ASP A 53 -12.08 -11.73 -8.28
CA ASP A 53 -12.23 -12.33 -9.61
C ASP A 53 -13.55 -11.91 -10.28
N SER A 54 -13.80 -12.41 -11.49
CA SER A 54 -15.01 -12.11 -12.27
C SER A 54 -16.31 -12.56 -11.61
N ASP A 55 -16.24 -13.45 -10.63
CA ASP A 55 -17.39 -13.96 -9.88
C ASP A 55 -17.58 -13.19 -8.55
N GLY A 56 -16.81 -12.11 -8.34
CA GLY A 56 -16.83 -11.32 -7.10
C GLY A 56 -16.18 -12.04 -5.91
N ARG A 57 -15.48 -13.16 -6.14
CA ARG A 57 -14.79 -13.87 -5.07
C ARG A 57 -13.41 -13.28 -4.86
N ARG A 58 -12.98 -13.23 -3.61
CA ARG A 58 -11.65 -12.72 -3.26
C ARG A 58 -10.56 -13.55 -3.95
N LEU A 59 -9.60 -12.86 -4.57
CA LEU A 59 -8.46 -13.50 -5.20
C LEU A 59 -7.59 -14.25 -4.16
N PRO A 60 -6.98 -15.39 -4.55
CA PRO A 60 -5.93 -16.00 -3.75
C PRO A 60 -4.75 -15.03 -3.61
N ALA A 61 -3.92 -15.22 -2.57
CA ALA A 61 -2.83 -14.30 -2.23
C ALA A 61 -1.97 -13.90 -3.44
N ALA A 62 -1.51 -14.87 -4.24
CA ALA A 62 -0.71 -14.60 -5.43
C ALA A 62 -1.41 -13.65 -6.43
N GLY A 63 -2.71 -13.88 -6.69
CA GLY A 63 -3.50 -13.03 -7.59
C GLY A 63 -3.77 -11.64 -6.99
N LEU A 64 -4.03 -11.57 -5.68
CA LEU A 64 -4.23 -10.32 -4.98
C LEU A 64 -2.99 -9.43 -5.04
N PHE A 65 -1.81 -9.97 -4.73
CA PHE A 65 -0.57 -9.20 -4.76
C PHE A 65 -0.20 -8.78 -6.18
N ALA A 66 -0.39 -9.65 -7.17
CA ALA A 66 -0.17 -9.31 -8.56
C ALA A 66 -1.05 -8.12 -9.02
N LYS A 67 -2.32 -8.10 -8.60
CA LYS A 67 -3.26 -7.02 -8.95
C LYS A 67 -3.23 -5.81 -8.03
N SER A 68 -2.59 -5.90 -6.86
CA SER A 68 -2.56 -4.82 -5.90
C SER A 68 -2.08 -3.53 -6.56
N PRO A 69 -2.69 -2.37 -6.28
CA PRO A 69 -2.18 -1.11 -6.81
C PRO A 69 -0.88 -0.68 -6.13
N TRP A 70 -0.58 -1.22 -4.96
CA TRP A 70 0.52 -0.77 -4.12
C TRP A 70 1.78 -1.63 -4.28
N ALA A 71 2.94 -0.99 -4.14
CA ALA A 71 4.24 -1.64 -4.04
C ALA A 71 5.16 -0.88 -3.06
N VAL A 72 6.07 -1.58 -2.41
CA VAL A 72 7.22 -0.98 -1.73
C VAL A 72 8.39 -0.96 -2.70
N VAL A 73 9.09 0.17 -2.75
CA VAL A 73 10.34 0.35 -3.49
C VAL A 73 11.45 0.60 -2.47
N ASP A 74 12.42 -0.30 -2.40
CA ASP A 74 13.56 -0.22 -1.47
C ASP A 74 14.84 -0.73 -2.14
N GLY A 75 15.88 0.10 -2.19
CA GLY A 75 17.21 -0.29 -2.70
C GLY A 75 17.24 -0.88 -4.11
N GLY A 76 16.28 -0.55 -4.97
CA GLY A 76 16.14 -1.11 -6.33
C GLY A 76 15.28 -2.38 -6.42
N SER A 77 14.79 -2.89 -5.28
CA SER A 77 13.77 -3.94 -5.24
C SER A 77 12.36 -3.32 -5.25
N VAL A 78 11.42 -4.02 -5.90
CA VAL A 78 9.99 -3.67 -5.91
C VAL A 78 9.21 -4.87 -5.42
N GLU A 79 8.48 -4.70 -4.32
CA GLU A 79 7.62 -5.74 -3.74
C GLU A 79 6.16 -5.30 -3.79
N LYS A 80 5.29 -6.15 -4.36
CA LYS A 80 3.84 -5.90 -4.31
C LYS A 80 3.32 -6.10 -2.89
N VAL A 81 2.54 -5.13 -2.41
CA VAL A 81 1.96 -5.15 -1.06
C VAL A 81 0.47 -4.88 -1.13
N ALA A 82 -0.31 -5.44 -0.21
CA ALA A 82 -1.75 -5.23 -0.16
C ALA A 82 -2.08 -4.20 0.93
N CYS A 83 -2.75 -3.11 0.56
CA CYS A 83 -3.24 -2.14 1.52
C CYS A 83 -4.28 -2.78 2.45
N ARG A 84 -4.11 -2.65 3.76
CA ARG A 84 -5.11 -3.05 4.76
C ARG A 84 -5.93 -1.85 5.21
N TYR A 85 -5.26 -0.75 5.50
CA TYR A 85 -5.91 0.54 5.76
C TYR A 85 -4.94 1.70 5.47
N ILE A 86 -5.53 2.85 5.14
CA ILE A 86 -4.88 4.16 5.12
C ILE A 86 -5.81 5.14 5.83
N LYS A 87 -5.32 5.81 6.87
CA LYS A 87 -6.02 6.90 7.55
C LYS A 87 -5.41 8.20 7.07
N LEU A 88 -6.05 8.87 6.10
CA LEU A 88 -5.48 10.09 5.51
C LEU A 88 -5.26 11.20 6.53
N GLU A 89 -6.13 11.33 7.54
CA GLU A 89 -6.06 12.36 8.57
C GLU A 89 -4.75 12.29 9.38
N THR A 90 -4.35 11.11 9.81
CA THR A 90 -3.15 10.89 10.62
C THR A 90 -1.94 10.47 9.79
N GLY A 91 -2.18 9.98 8.56
CA GLY A 91 -1.19 9.32 7.74
C GLY A 91 -0.93 7.86 8.14
N ASP A 92 -1.64 7.31 9.12
CA ASP A 92 -1.41 5.93 9.58
C ASP A 92 -1.74 4.94 8.47
N VAL A 93 -0.87 3.97 8.26
CA VAL A 93 -1.03 2.94 7.23
C VAL A 93 -0.60 1.58 7.72
N LEU A 94 -1.26 0.56 7.18
CA LEU A 94 -0.85 -0.82 7.28
C LEU A 94 -0.95 -1.49 5.91
N PHE A 95 0.14 -2.14 5.53
CA PHE A 95 0.22 -3.00 4.36
C PHE A 95 0.58 -4.42 4.78
N ALA A 96 0.08 -5.40 4.03
CA ALA A 96 0.53 -6.78 4.12
C ALA A 96 1.51 -7.08 2.99
N THR A 97 2.50 -7.91 3.28
CA THR A 97 3.39 -8.53 2.28
C THR A 97 2.91 -9.94 1.96
N GLY A 98 3.47 -10.57 0.92
CA GLY A 98 3.19 -11.97 0.63
C GLY A 98 3.46 -12.90 1.84
N ALA A 99 4.50 -12.58 2.61
CA ALA A 99 4.87 -13.32 3.81
C ALA A 99 3.90 -13.12 4.99
N SER A 100 3.28 -11.95 5.12
CA SER A 100 2.41 -11.62 6.27
C SER A 100 0.92 -11.82 5.99
N TYR A 101 0.53 -12.21 4.78
CA TYR A 101 -0.88 -12.20 4.35
C TYR A 101 -1.71 -13.38 4.85
N GLY A 102 -1.06 -14.48 5.24
CA GLY A 102 -1.71 -15.69 5.78
C GLY A 102 -1.01 -16.25 7.03
N ALA A 103 -0.21 -15.42 7.69
CA ALA A 103 0.41 -15.72 8.98
C ALA A 103 -0.56 -15.45 10.14
#